data_AF-A0A9E9JLQ7-F1
#
_entry.id   AF-A0A9E9JLQ7-F1
#
_cell.length_a   1.000
_cell.length_b   1.000
_cell.length_c   1.000
_cell.angle_alpha   90.00
_cell.angle_beta   90.00
_cell.angle_gamma   90.00
#
_symmetry.space_group_name_H-M   'P 1'
#
loop_
_entity.id
_entity.type
_entity.pdbx_description
1 polymer ?
#
loop_
_entity_poly.entity_id
_entity_poly.type
_entity_poly.pdbx_seq_one_letter_code
_entity_poly.pdbx_strand_id
1 'polypeptide(L)'
;SMEMKFSNILMKRKYNYAILDEVDSILIDEGRTPLIISNQKKQNVHFYMDSDRFVRKLKEQHYIIDLEYKTIELTESGIKKAEIFFQTKDLYNPKNYILLHCIKNALKAYFILEKNKDYLVEENKVLIIDHFT
;
A
#
# COMPACT_ATOMS: atom_id res chain seq x y z
N SER A 1 20.27 9.11 -7.94
CA SER A 1 19.31 9.49 -9.00
C SER A 1 18.07 10.03 -8.32
N MET A 2 17.89 11.35 -8.47
CA MET A 2 16.89 12.26 -7.89
C MET A 2 16.60 12.13 -6.39
N GLU A 3 17.49 12.69 -5.55
CA GLU A 3 17.08 13.20 -4.25
C GLU A 3 16.16 14.41 -4.49
N MET A 4 14.86 14.24 -4.27
CA MET A 4 13.97 15.39 -4.17
C MET A 4 14.29 16.16 -2.90
N LYS A 5 15.09 17.22 -3.00
CA LYS A 5 15.26 18.19 -1.92
C LYS A 5 13.88 18.81 -1.61
N PHE A 6 13.40 18.63 -0.39
CA PHE A 6 12.14 19.19 0.12
C PHE A 6 11.97 20.70 -0.14
N SER A 7 13.09 21.43 -0.24
CA SER A 7 13.13 22.85 -0.61
C SER A 7 12.52 23.18 -1.97
N ASN A 8 12.47 22.22 -2.90
CA ASN A 8 12.01 22.45 -4.27
C ASN A 8 10.52 22.15 -4.47
N ILE A 9 9.82 21.64 -3.45
CA ILE A 9 8.40 21.25 -3.52
C ILE A 9 7.53 22.18 -2.65
N LEU A 10 8.12 22.76 -1.61
CA LEU A 10 7.43 23.67 -0.70
C LEU A 10 7.64 25.13 -1.12
N MET A 11 6.71 25.65 -1.91
CA MET A 11 6.65 27.08 -2.22
C MET A 11 5.85 27.84 -1.16
N LYS A 12 6.29 27.76 0.10
CA LYS A 12 5.56 28.37 1.24
C LYS A 12 6.50 29.25 2.07
N ARG A 13 6.21 30.56 2.08
CA ARG A 13 6.77 31.50 3.06
C ARG A 13 6.07 31.33 4.41
N LYS A 14 6.60 31.95 5.47
CA LYS A 14 5.94 32.00 6.79
C LYS A 14 4.53 32.60 6.65
N TYR A 15 3.50 31.93 7.15
CA TYR A 15 2.12 32.44 7.17
C TYR A 15 2.01 33.52 8.25
N ASN A 16 2.05 34.80 7.84
CA ASN A 16 2.08 35.92 8.80
C ASN A 16 0.68 36.52 9.03
N TYR A 17 -0.12 36.65 7.98
CA TYR A 17 -1.52 37.06 8.04
C TYR A 17 -2.22 36.62 6.75
N ALA A 18 -3.54 36.46 6.81
CA ALA A 18 -4.40 36.26 5.65
C ALA A 18 -5.68 37.08 5.86
N ILE A 19 -6.18 37.70 4.81
CA ILE A 19 -7.49 38.36 4.80
C ILE A 19 -8.41 37.40 4.06
N LEU A 20 -9.50 37.01 4.72
CA LEU A 20 -10.52 36.15 4.16
C LEU A 20 -11.72 37.02 3.83
N ASP A 21 -12.09 37.03 2.55
CA ASP A 21 -13.38 37.56 2.13
C ASP A 21 -14.44 36.48 2.35
N GLU A 22 -15.67 36.89 2.68
CA GLU A 22 -16.80 35.97 2.95
C GLU A 22 -16.45 34.85 3.97
N VAL A 23 -16.06 35.27 5.17
CA VAL A 23 -15.53 34.38 6.23
C VAL A 23 -16.47 33.25 6.63
N ASP A 24 -17.79 33.49 6.57
CA ASP A 24 -18.82 32.51 6.85
C ASP A 24 -18.81 31.39 5.80
N SER A 25 -18.77 31.73 4.51
CA SER A 25 -18.71 30.74 3.42
C SER A 25 -17.46 29.86 3.50
N ILE A 26 -16.28 30.43 3.79
CA ILE A 26 -15.02 29.68 3.86
C ILE A 26 -14.90 28.82 5.13
N LEU A 27 -15.17 29.39 6.31
CA LEU A 27 -14.93 28.68 7.58
C LEU A 27 -16.10 27.80 8.01
N ILE A 28 -17.33 28.10 7.58
CA ILE A 28 -18.52 27.33 7.96
C ILE A 28 -18.88 26.31 6.88
N ASP A 29 -18.91 26.72 5.61
CA ASP A 29 -19.42 25.86 4.54
C ASP A 29 -18.30 25.05 3.88
N GLU A 30 -17.25 25.71 3.36
CA GLU A 30 -16.11 24.98 2.76
C GLU A 30 -15.32 24.20 3.81
N GLY A 31 -15.21 24.70 5.05
CA GLY A 31 -14.56 24.01 6.17
C GLY A 31 -15.16 22.64 6.53
N ARG A 32 -16.38 22.33 6.07
CA ARG A 32 -17.01 21.00 6.27
C ARG A 32 -16.44 19.93 5.35
N THR A 33 -15.87 20.33 4.20
CA THR A 33 -15.30 19.38 3.24
C THR A 33 -13.78 19.42 3.32
N PRO A 34 -13.10 18.32 3.68
CA PRO A 34 -11.65 18.32 3.77
C PRO A 34 -11.01 18.54 2.39
N LEU A 35 -9.93 19.32 2.34
CA LEU A 35 -9.11 19.46 1.14
C LEU A 35 -8.31 18.18 0.90
N ILE A 36 -8.67 17.43 -0.15
CA ILE A 36 -8.01 16.17 -0.50
C ILE A 36 -7.10 16.38 -1.71
N ILE A 37 -5.78 16.24 -1.51
CA ILE A 37 -4.83 16.14 -2.62
C ILE A 37 -4.70 14.65 -2.99
N SER A 38 -5.34 14.26 -4.09
CA SER A 38 -5.20 12.93 -4.65
C SER A 38 -4.23 12.96 -5.83
N ASN A 39 -3.30 12.00 -5.87
CA ASN A 39 -2.51 11.75 -7.06
C ASN A 39 -3.08 10.52 -7.76
N GLN A 40 -3.32 10.60 -9.07
CA GLN A 40 -3.75 9.44 -9.84
C GLN A 40 -2.60 8.43 -9.91
N LYS A 41 -2.65 7.40 -9.05
CA LYS A 41 -1.71 6.29 -9.09
C LYS A 41 -1.92 5.49 -10.37
N LYS A 42 -1.18 5.80 -11.44
CA LYS A 42 -0.79 4.79 -12.44
C LYS A 42 0.19 3.81 -11.78
N GLN A 43 -0.25 3.08 -10.75
CA GLN A 43 0.60 2.07 -10.12
C GLN A 43 0.60 0.82 -10.99
N ASN A 44 1.79 0.25 -11.14
CA ASN A 44 2.11 -0.91 -11.96
C ASN A 44 1.16 -2.08 -11.66
N VAL A 45 0.01 -2.13 -12.36
CA VAL A 45 -0.98 -3.21 -12.25
C VAL A 45 -0.32 -4.58 -12.41
N HIS A 46 0.74 -4.64 -13.22
CA HIS A 46 1.57 -5.81 -13.44
C HIS A 46 2.16 -6.39 -12.14
N PHE A 47 2.60 -5.55 -11.19
CA PHE A 47 3.18 -6.05 -9.94
C PHE A 47 2.17 -6.76 -9.05
N TYR A 48 0.89 -6.37 -9.09
CA TYR A 48 -0.14 -7.11 -8.35
C TYR A 48 -0.31 -8.54 -8.90
N MET A 49 -0.41 -8.69 -10.22
CA MET A 49 -0.56 -10.00 -10.85
C MET A 49 0.69 -10.88 -10.69
N ASP A 50 1.89 -10.31 -10.83
CA ASP A 50 3.13 -11.05 -10.62
C ASP A 50 3.33 -11.46 -9.17
N SER A 51 2.93 -10.59 -8.22
CA SER A 51 3.03 -10.89 -6.79
C SER A 51 2.09 -12.03 -6.41
N ASP A 52 0.86 -12.06 -6.93
CA ASP A 52 -0.05 -13.21 -6.78
C ASP A 52 0.57 -14.50 -7.33
N ARG A 53 1.13 -14.45 -8.54
CA ARG A 53 1.82 -15.60 -9.14
C ARG A 53 3.03 -16.06 -8.31
N PHE A 54 3.76 -15.13 -7.73
CA PHE A 54 4.92 -15.42 -6.89
C PHE A 54 4.51 -16.12 -5.60
N VAL A 55 3.52 -15.58 -4.86
CA VAL A 55 3.10 -16.15 -3.57
C VAL A 55 2.55 -17.56 -3.71
N ARG A 56 1.84 -17.88 -4.80
CA ARG A 56 1.37 -19.24 -5.12
C ARG A 56 2.49 -20.26 -5.33
N LYS A 57 3.72 -19.80 -5.65
CA LYS A 57 4.90 -20.66 -5.84
C LYS A 57 5.75 -20.80 -4.58
N LEU A 58 5.37 -20.13 -3.50
CA LEU A 58 6.05 -20.27 -2.22
C LEU A 58 5.74 -21.63 -1.59
N LYS A 59 6.63 -22.03 -0.70
CA LYS A 59 6.57 -23.23 0.12
C LYS A 59 6.82 -22.80 1.56
N GLU A 60 6.48 -23.63 2.53
CA GLU A 60 6.57 -23.30 3.96
C GLU A 60 7.93 -22.73 4.38
N GLN A 61 9.05 -23.20 3.82
CA GLN A 61 10.38 -22.66 4.16
C GLN A 61 10.62 -21.20 3.74
N HIS A 62 9.80 -20.64 2.85
CA HIS A 62 10.01 -19.32 2.25
C HIS A 62 9.34 -18.19 3.04
N TYR A 63 8.52 -18.48 4.05
CA TYR A 63 7.82 -17.48 4.84
C TYR A 63 7.66 -17.93 6.29
N ILE A 64 7.45 -16.97 7.17
CA ILE A 64 7.06 -17.16 8.57
C ILE A 64 5.72 -16.45 8.73
N ILE A 65 4.74 -17.16 9.27
CA ILE A 65 3.39 -16.64 9.53
C ILE A 65 3.11 -16.63 11.02
N ASP A 66 2.52 -15.53 11.47
CA ASP A 66 2.00 -15.37 12.82
C ASP A 66 0.49 -15.11 12.71
N LEU A 67 -0.30 -16.13 13.05
CA LEU A 67 -1.76 -16.07 12.95
C LEU A 67 -2.39 -15.28 14.10
N GLU A 68 -1.72 -15.18 15.24
CA GLU A 68 -2.20 -14.40 16.39
C GLU A 68 -2.16 -12.92 16.06
N TYR A 69 -1.04 -12.44 15.51
CA TYR A 69 -0.88 -11.04 15.11
C TYR A 69 -1.28 -10.77 13.64
N LYS A 70 -1.76 -11.78 12.91
CA LYS A 70 -2.09 -11.71 11.47
C LYS A 70 -0.95 -11.06 10.66
N THR A 71 0.29 -11.49 10.90
CA THR A 71 1.49 -11.03 10.17
C THR A 71 2.15 -12.17 9.39
N ILE A 72 2.84 -11.82 8.31
CA ILE A 72 3.59 -12.76 7.49
C ILE A 72 4.82 -12.05 6.92
N GLU A 73 5.97 -12.72 6.99
CA GLU A 73 7.23 -12.22 6.46
C GLU A 73 7.94 -13.28 5.63
N LEU A 74 8.73 -12.85 4.64
CA LEU A 74 9.58 -13.76 3.88
C LEU A 74 10.80 -14.15 4.71
N THR A 75 11.17 -15.43 4.69
CA THR A 75 12.48 -15.86 5.19
C THR A 75 13.59 -15.44 4.22
N GLU A 76 14.86 -15.59 4.62
CA GLU A 76 15.99 -15.38 3.71
C GLU A 76 15.87 -16.19 2.40
N SER A 77 15.36 -17.42 2.48
CA SER A 77 15.14 -18.24 1.29
C SER A 77 14.02 -17.69 0.41
N GLY A 78 12.97 -17.12 1.01
CA GLY A 78 11.88 -16.45 0.31
C GLY A 78 12.34 -15.16 -0.36
N ILE A 79 13.19 -14.38 0.31
CA ILE A 79 13.79 -13.15 -0.23
C ILE A 79 14.64 -13.48 -1.46
N LYS A 80 15.57 -14.44 -1.36
CA LYS A 80 16.38 -14.89 -2.52
C LYS A 80 15.51 -15.37 -3.68
N LYS A 81 14.44 -16.10 -3.38
CA LYS A 81 13.49 -16.55 -4.41
C LYS A 81 12.74 -15.40 -5.06
N ALA A 82 12.36 -14.37 -4.30
CA ALA A 82 11.75 -13.15 -4.83
C ALA A 82 12.73 -12.40 -5.74
N GLU A 83 13.99 -12.24 -5.31
CA GLU A 83 15.04 -11.59 -6.08
C GLU A 83 15.24 -12.25 -7.45
N ILE A 84 15.29 -13.58 -7.49
CA ILE A 84 15.38 -14.35 -8.73
C ILE A 84 14.11 -14.19 -9.58
N PHE A 85 12.92 -14.30 -8.98
CA PHE A 85 11.65 -14.25 -9.69
C PHE A 85 11.37 -12.88 -10.34
N PHE A 86 11.67 -11.80 -9.61
CA PHE A 86 11.44 -10.42 -10.04
C PHE A 86 12.68 -9.79 -10.69
N GLN A 87 13.77 -10.55 -10.85
CA GLN A 87 15.03 -10.09 -11.45
C GLN A 87 15.59 -8.83 -10.77
N THR A 88 15.49 -8.77 -9.43
CA THR A 88 16.03 -7.68 -8.63
C THR A 88 17.23 -8.15 -7.83
N LYS A 89 18.24 -7.28 -7.67
CA LYS A 89 19.46 -7.58 -6.91
C LYS A 89 19.27 -7.49 -5.40
N ASP A 90 18.31 -6.67 -4.97
CA ASP A 90 18.01 -6.42 -3.57
C ASP A 90 16.54 -6.02 -3.45
N LEU A 91 15.75 -6.89 -2.81
CA LEU A 91 14.32 -6.66 -2.65
C LEU A 91 14.00 -5.45 -1.75
N TYR A 92 14.87 -5.13 -0.79
CA TYR A 92 14.66 -4.10 0.22
C TYR A 92 15.23 -2.74 -0.20
N ASN A 93 15.80 -2.64 -1.40
CA ASN A 93 16.22 -1.37 -1.96
C ASN A 93 15.03 -0.37 -1.97
N PRO A 94 15.22 0.88 -1.52
CA PRO A 94 14.14 1.89 -1.54
C PRO A 94 13.48 2.09 -2.91
N LYS A 95 14.19 1.80 -4.01
CA LYS A 95 13.64 1.84 -5.37
C LYS A 95 12.55 0.79 -5.61
N ASN A 96 12.59 -0.33 -4.88
CA ASN A 96 11.68 -1.46 -5.02
C ASN A 96 10.50 -1.41 -4.03
N TYR A 97 10.28 -0.27 -3.35
CA TYR A 97 9.24 -0.15 -2.32
C TYR A 97 7.84 -0.56 -2.81
N ILE A 98 7.50 -0.25 -4.07
CA ILE A 98 6.20 -0.62 -4.67
C ILE A 98 6.09 -2.14 -4.79
N LEU A 99 7.13 -2.79 -5.33
CA LEU A 99 7.18 -4.23 -5.48
C LEU A 99 7.10 -4.93 -4.11
N LEU A 100 7.91 -4.48 -3.14
CA LEU A 100 7.89 -5.02 -1.78
C LEU A 100 6.50 -4.89 -1.15
N HIS A 101 5.84 -3.74 -1.32
CA HIS A 101 4.48 -3.54 -0.84
C HIS A 101 3.46 -4.49 -1.53
N CYS A 102 3.55 -4.65 -2.85
CA CYS A 102 2.71 -5.60 -3.58
C CYS A 102 2.90 -7.05 -3.11
N ILE A 103 4.15 -7.49 -2.89
CA ILE A 103 4.46 -8.83 -2.36
C ILE A 103 3.88 -9.02 -0.95
N LYS A 104 4.09 -8.04 -0.05
CA LYS A 104 3.53 -8.10 1.31
C LYS A 104 2.01 -8.20 1.32
N ASN A 105 1.34 -7.42 0.46
CA ASN A 105 -0.11 -7.48 0.32
C ASN A 105 -0.58 -8.82 -0.24
N ALA A 106 0.11 -9.36 -1.26
CA ALA A 106 -0.21 -10.66 -1.83
C ALA A 106 -0.01 -11.80 -0.81
N LEU A 107 1.04 -11.75 0.01
CA LEU A 107 1.28 -12.71 1.08
C LEU A 107 0.14 -12.70 2.09
N LYS A 108 -0.23 -11.51 2.59
CA LYS A 108 -1.33 -11.37 3.53
C LYS A 108 -2.66 -11.85 2.92
N ALA A 109 -2.94 -11.47 1.68
CA ALA A 109 -4.18 -11.86 1.01
C ALA A 109 -4.29 -13.37 0.77
N TYR A 110 -3.17 -14.05 0.47
CA TYR A 110 -3.17 -15.48 0.16
C TYR A 110 -3.13 -16.36 1.41
N PHE A 111 -2.35 -15.99 2.42
CA PHE A 111 -2.09 -16.86 3.58
C PHE A 111 -2.88 -16.50 4.84
N ILE A 112 -3.37 -15.26 4.96
CA ILE A 112 -4.00 -14.77 6.21
C ILE A 112 -5.49 -14.50 6.01
N LEU A 113 -5.88 -13.91 4.87
CA LEU A 113 -7.29 -13.56 4.63
C LEU A 113 -8.09 -14.77 4.15
N GLU A 114 -9.18 -15.06 4.84
CA GLU A 114 -10.07 -16.18 4.54
C GLU A 114 -11.38 -15.68 3.91
N LYS A 115 -11.78 -16.35 2.81
CA LYS A 115 -13.08 -16.12 2.18
C LYS A 115 -14.20 -16.55 3.15
N ASN A 116 -15.27 -15.76 3.22
CA ASN A 116 -16.40 -15.90 4.14
C ASN A 116 -16.09 -15.61 5.61
N LYS A 117 -14.90 -15.08 5.92
CA LYS A 117 -14.53 -14.65 7.27
C LYS A 117 -13.99 -13.23 7.27
N ASP A 118 -12.95 -12.97 6.47
CA ASP A 118 -12.39 -11.62 6.33
C ASP A 118 -13.01 -10.87 5.13
N TYR A 119 -13.48 -11.59 4.10
CA TYR A 119 -14.10 -10.99 2.91
C TYR A 119 -15.10 -11.92 2.20
N LEU A 120 -15.99 -11.31 1.41
CA LEU A 120 -16.96 -11.94 0.52
C LEU A 120 -16.70 -11.55 -0.93
N VAL A 121 -17.18 -12.37 -1.87
CA VAL A 121 -17.13 -12.07 -3.30
C VAL A 121 -18.54 -12.12 -3.85
N GLU A 122 -19.08 -10.96 -4.20
CA GLU A 122 -20.41 -10.78 -4.77
C GLU A 122 -20.31 -9.91 -6.03
N GLU A 123 -20.99 -10.31 -7.11
CA GLU A 123 -20.99 -9.56 -8.39
C GLU A 123 -19.58 -9.17 -8.91
N ASN A 124 -18.60 -10.07 -8.78
CA ASN A 124 -17.18 -9.81 -9.11
C ASN A 124 -16.53 -8.66 -8.32
N LYS A 125 -17.09 -8.29 -7.16
CA LYS A 125 -16.51 -7.32 -6.22
C LYS A 125 -16.14 -8.03 -4.92
N VAL A 126 -15.05 -7.58 -4.32
CA VAL A 126 -14.61 -8.05 -3.00
C VAL A 126 -15.20 -7.11 -1.94
N LEU A 127 -15.99 -7.66 -1.03
CA LEU A 127 -16.58 -6.94 0.11
C LEU A 127 -15.84 -7.36 1.38
N ILE A 128 -15.41 -6.40 2.21
CA ILE A 128 -14.72 -6.69 3.47
C ILE A 128 -15.78 -6.91 4.56
N ILE A 129 -15.63 -7.97 5.36
CA ILE A 129 -16.51 -8.23 6.49
C ILE A 129 -16.01 -7.41 7.69
N ASP A 130 -16.88 -6.57 8.25
CA ASP A 130 -16.62 -5.89 9.51
C ASP A 130 -16.89 -6.85 10.67
N HIS A 131 -15.94 -6.96 11.60
CA HIS A 131 -16.03 -7.87 12.75
C HIS A 131 -16.78 -7.24 13.93
N PHE A 132 -17.17 -5.97 13.84
CA PHE A 132 -17.91 -5.26 14.88
C PHE A 132 -19.44 -5.34 14.71
N THR A 133 -19.95 -5.98 13.66
CA THR A 133 -21.39 -6.17 13.38
C THR A 133 -21.66 -7.62 13.03
#